data_AF-A0AA42I8R4-F1
#
_entry.id   AF-A0AA42I8R4-F1
#
_cell.length_a   1.000
_cell.length_b   1.000
_cell.length_c   1.000
_cell.angle_alpha   90.00
_cell.angle_beta   90.00
_cell.angle_gamma   90.00
#
_symmetry.space_group_name_H-M   'P 1'
#
loop_
_entity.id
_entity.type
_entity.pdbx_description
1 polymer ?
#
loop_
_entity_poly.entity_id
_entity_poly.type
_entity_poly.pdbx_seq_one_letter_code
_entity_poly.pdbx_strand_id
1 'polypeptide(L)'
;MLSPGELELGFSFSGYDQTPRQRVMMFHSMGGSYPRGTFFCDDGFFHADADLVFSVVRCSGWRSIDEDVPFSEFAWASPAQVRLLGALLFCQTFDGAWLRLYPVVGPELVLRANELDLSDPSTVLLIKERLLLSVKTKRLQSRIAHVPISMLGEPYHLLDRDIEMDRFELSYKRIDPANFVLMRGIQTLVKSDMLGRHQEFGEESVIAAFISLDASFSLVQRKLKSEGVANPSAHDAARWLHRNFYEPFDREPPGELEKYFEEFYESRISTLHPGSRFGDSPFSPTMWDDAVHLRSQLRQVFSFLVHGAHFKDFEDAVDDYHAQR
;
A
#
# COMPACT_ATOMS: atom_id res chain seq x y z
N MET A 1 -2.28 -35.34 5.16
CA MET A 1 -2.67 -33.96 5.47
C MET A 1 -1.64 -33.45 6.48
N LEU A 2 -0.96 -32.34 6.17
CA LEU A 2 0.01 -31.74 7.10
C LEU A 2 -0.74 -31.23 8.33
N SER A 3 -0.24 -31.52 9.53
CA SER A 3 -0.74 -30.93 10.76
C SER A 3 -0.15 -29.53 10.96
N PRO A 4 -0.83 -28.62 11.68
CA PRO A 4 -0.29 -27.28 11.94
C PRO A 4 1.10 -27.32 12.57
N GLY A 5 1.38 -28.28 13.46
CA GLY A 5 2.67 -28.40 14.14
C GLY A 5 3.85 -28.75 13.24
N GLU A 6 3.61 -29.35 12.07
CA GLU A 6 4.64 -29.73 11.08
C GLU A 6 5.03 -28.57 10.16
N LEU A 7 4.25 -27.48 10.16
CA LEU A 7 4.54 -26.30 9.35
C LEU A 7 5.62 -25.44 10.04
N GLU A 8 6.86 -25.51 9.58
CA GLU A 8 7.95 -24.74 10.16
C GLU A 8 7.91 -23.24 9.77
N LEU A 9 8.15 -22.37 10.75
CA LEU A 9 8.36 -20.94 10.53
C LEU A 9 9.86 -20.63 10.49
N GLY A 10 10.25 -19.72 9.61
CA GLY A 10 11.61 -19.19 9.53
C GLY A 10 11.61 -17.68 9.33
N PHE A 11 12.81 -17.14 9.13
CA PHE A 11 13.02 -15.76 8.70
C PHE A 11 13.70 -15.70 7.34
N SER A 12 13.37 -14.68 6.55
CA SER A 12 14.08 -14.31 5.32
C SER A 12 14.24 -12.77 5.26
N PHE A 13 15.00 -12.29 4.27
CA PHE A 13 15.13 -10.88 3.95
C PHE A 13 14.64 -10.64 2.52
N SER A 14 13.55 -9.89 2.38
CA SER A 14 12.88 -9.56 1.11
C SER A 14 13.76 -8.80 0.11
N GLY A 15 14.83 -8.15 0.55
CA GLY A 15 15.75 -7.44 -0.35
C GLY A 15 16.58 -8.37 -1.25
N TYR A 16 17.06 -9.49 -0.71
CA TYR A 16 18.21 -10.22 -1.28
C TYR A 16 17.94 -11.67 -1.66
N ASP A 17 16.84 -12.24 -1.18
CA ASP A 17 16.55 -13.65 -1.38
C ASP A 17 16.04 -13.89 -2.80
N GLN A 18 16.89 -14.42 -3.68
CA GLN A 18 16.50 -14.79 -5.04
C GLN A 18 15.65 -16.07 -5.09
N THR A 19 15.61 -16.85 -4.00
CA THR A 19 14.81 -18.09 -3.97
C THR A 19 13.36 -17.75 -3.63
N PRO A 20 12.37 -18.28 -4.37
CA PRO A 20 10.97 -18.13 -4.01
C PRO A 20 10.69 -18.74 -2.63
N ARG A 21 10.01 -17.98 -1.76
CA ARG A 21 9.56 -18.40 -0.43
C ARG A 21 8.07 -18.13 -0.29
N GLN A 22 7.41 -18.88 0.58
CA GLN A 22 6.07 -18.53 1.05
C GLN A 22 6.23 -17.53 2.20
N ARG A 23 6.09 -16.24 1.89
CA ARG A 23 6.33 -15.13 2.82
C ARG A 23 5.03 -14.73 3.50
N VAL A 24 5.08 -14.60 4.82
CA VAL A 24 3.94 -14.22 5.65
C VAL A 24 4.08 -12.76 6.05
N MET A 25 3.06 -11.96 5.75
CA MET A 25 2.95 -10.60 6.27
C MET A 25 1.79 -10.53 7.26
N MET A 26 2.13 -10.24 8.51
CA MET A 26 1.16 -10.01 9.58
C MET A 26 0.67 -8.57 9.53
N PHE A 27 -0.57 -8.33 9.96
CA PHE A 27 -1.13 -7.00 10.09
C PHE A 27 -1.53 -6.70 11.53
N HIS A 28 -1.24 -5.48 11.98
CA HIS A 28 -1.46 -5.05 13.35
C HIS A 28 -2.94 -4.72 13.58
N SER A 29 -3.53 -5.14 14.70
CA SER A 29 -4.92 -4.84 15.04
C SER A 29 -5.11 -3.35 15.34
N MET A 30 -4.25 -2.77 16.16
CA MET A 30 -4.25 -1.32 16.39
C MET A 30 -3.88 -0.54 15.13
N GLY A 31 -4.78 0.35 14.73
CA GLY A 31 -4.54 1.32 13.66
C GLY A 31 -4.68 0.78 12.24
N GLY A 32 -5.03 -0.49 12.10
CA GLY A 32 -5.46 -1.06 10.83
C GLY A 32 -6.97 -1.08 10.67
N SER A 33 -7.44 -1.20 9.43
CA SER A 33 -8.86 -1.41 9.10
C SER A 33 -8.92 -2.25 7.83
N TYR A 34 -9.43 -3.47 7.93
CA TYR A 34 -9.15 -4.55 6.97
C TYR A 34 -10.44 -5.15 6.40
N PRO A 35 -10.51 -5.48 5.10
CA PRO A 35 -11.68 -6.16 4.54
C PRO A 35 -11.81 -7.58 5.13
N ARG A 36 -12.95 -7.91 5.73
CA ARG A 36 -13.18 -9.24 6.30
C ARG A 36 -13.22 -10.29 5.18
N GLY A 37 -12.57 -11.44 5.41
CA GLY A 37 -12.69 -12.61 4.54
C GLY A 37 -11.35 -13.15 4.09
N THR A 38 -11.40 -13.99 3.06
CA THR A 38 -10.21 -14.56 2.42
C THR A 38 -10.27 -14.25 0.93
N PHE A 39 -9.22 -13.64 0.40
CA PHE A 39 -9.15 -13.18 -0.97
C PHE A 39 -7.87 -13.70 -1.60
N PHE A 40 -8.02 -14.47 -2.67
CA PHE A 40 -6.94 -15.17 -3.34
C PHE A 40 -6.35 -14.33 -4.48
N CYS A 41 -5.09 -14.58 -4.76
CA CYS A 41 -4.39 -14.12 -5.95
C CYS A 41 -3.52 -15.24 -6.53
N ASP A 42 -2.90 -15.02 -7.69
CA ASP A 42 -2.21 -16.08 -8.44
C ASP A 42 -1.14 -16.85 -7.64
N ASP A 43 -0.48 -16.17 -6.70
CA ASP A 43 0.64 -16.70 -5.92
C ASP A 43 0.40 -16.62 -4.41
N GLY A 44 -0.84 -16.38 -3.95
CA GLY A 44 -1.09 -16.18 -2.53
C GLY A 44 -2.51 -15.81 -2.15
N PHE A 45 -2.65 -15.26 -0.95
CA PHE A 45 -3.92 -14.77 -0.43
C PHE A 45 -3.72 -13.71 0.66
N PHE A 46 -4.78 -12.92 0.88
CA PHE A 46 -5.01 -12.12 2.07
C PHE A 46 -6.14 -12.73 2.89
N HIS A 47 -5.99 -12.78 4.22
CA HIS A 47 -6.99 -13.28 5.15
C HIS A 47 -7.16 -12.33 6.33
N ALA A 48 -8.41 -12.03 6.67
CA ALA A 48 -8.77 -11.21 7.82
C ALA A 48 -10.02 -11.73 8.52
N ASP A 49 -9.86 -12.06 9.80
CA ASP A 49 -10.98 -12.32 10.70
C ASP A 49 -10.71 -11.80 12.11
N ALA A 50 -11.56 -12.19 13.06
CA ALA A 50 -11.50 -11.68 14.43
C ALA A 50 -10.24 -12.14 15.19
N ASP A 51 -9.59 -13.23 14.77
CA ASP A 51 -8.45 -13.80 15.48
C ASP A 51 -7.13 -13.28 14.91
N LEU A 52 -7.04 -13.12 13.58
CA LEU A 52 -5.80 -12.77 12.90
C LEU A 52 -6.06 -12.06 11.57
N VAL A 53 -5.16 -11.13 11.22
CA VAL A 53 -5.07 -10.57 9.87
C VAL A 53 -3.67 -10.80 9.32
N PHE A 54 -3.58 -11.49 8.19
CA PHE A 54 -2.32 -11.88 7.57
C PHE A 54 -2.46 -12.10 6.07
N SER A 55 -1.34 -12.09 5.36
CA SER A 55 -1.26 -12.56 3.99
C SER A 55 -0.11 -13.54 3.82
N VAL A 56 -0.24 -14.42 2.83
CA VAL A 56 0.84 -15.31 2.40
C VAL A 56 0.98 -15.21 0.90
N VAL A 57 2.18 -14.92 0.43
CA VAL A 57 2.52 -14.89 -1.00
C VAL A 57 3.76 -15.71 -1.27
N ARG A 58 3.78 -16.42 -2.40
CA ARG A 58 4.95 -17.13 -2.90
C ARG A 58 5.77 -16.20 -3.78
N CYS A 59 6.89 -15.70 -3.27
CA CYS A 59 7.73 -14.79 -4.04
C CYS A 59 9.21 -14.81 -3.64
N SER A 60 10.04 -14.40 -4.59
CA SER A 60 11.42 -13.98 -4.39
C SER A 60 11.49 -12.51 -3.97
N GLY A 61 12.68 -12.07 -3.60
CA GLY A 61 13.00 -10.70 -3.22
C GLY A 61 13.30 -9.77 -4.41
N TRP A 62 13.59 -8.51 -4.12
CA TRP A 62 13.81 -7.47 -5.15
C TRP A 62 14.94 -7.80 -6.13
N ARG A 63 16.02 -8.43 -5.66
CA ARG A 63 17.15 -8.87 -6.51
C ARG A 63 16.86 -10.00 -7.49
N SER A 64 15.64 -10.54 -7.48
CA SER A 64 15.17 -11.44 -8.55
C SER A 64 14.58 -10.69 -9.75
N ILE A 65 14.22 -9.42 -9.57
CA ILE A 65 13.70 -8.56 -10.63
C ILE A 65 14.84 -7.74 -11.22
N ASP A 66 15.69 -7.17 -10.36
CA ASP A 66 16.86 -6.39 -10.75
C ASP A 66 17.97 -6.64 -9.72
N GLU A 67 19.07 -7.26 -10.16
CA GLU A 67 20.20 -7.64 -9.31
C GLU A 67 20.93 -6.43 -8.71
N ASP A 68 20.84 -5.27 -9.37
CA ASP A 68 21.52 -4.03 -8.99
C ASP A 68 20.76 -3.20 -7.95
N VAL A 69 19.60 -3.69 -7.47
CA VAL A 69 18.84 -3.02 -6.40
C VAL A 69 19.74 -2.81 -5.17
N PRO A 70 19.83 -1.55 -4.67
CA PRO A 70 20.74 -1.20 -3.59
C PRO A 70 20.35 -1.85 -2.27
N PHE A 71 21.32 -1.93 -1.35
CA PHE A 71 21.05 -2.39 -0.01
C PHE A 71 20.21 -1.37 0.77
N SER A 72 19.23 -1.83 1.56
CA SER A 72 18.44 -0.99 2.46
C SER A 72 17.95 -1.79 3.66
N GLU A 73 18.34 -1.37 4.86
CA GLU A 73 17.85 -1.94 6.12
C GLU A 73 16.36 -1.67 6.35
N PHE A 74 15.80 -0.71 5.61
CA PHE A 74 14.42 -0.27 5.72
C PHE A 74 13.53 -0.82 4.62
N ALA A 75 14.05 -1.68 3.73
CA ALA A 75 13.25 -2.44 2.79
C ALA A 75 12.49 -3.55 3.54
N TRP A 76 11.19 -3.36 3.75
CA TRP A 76 10.41 -4.18 4.67
C TRP A 76 9.42 -5.15 4.00
N ALA A 77 9.21 -5.05 2.68
CA ALA A 77 8.30 -5.90 1.94
C ALA A 77 8.92 -6.36 0.61
N SER A 78 8.63 -7.60 0.23
CA SER A 78 8.93 -8.19 -1.07
C SER A 78 8.04 -7.62 -2.17
N PRO A 79 8.40 -7.79 -3.46
CA PRO A 79 7.60 -7.29 -4.58
C PRO A 79 6.14 -7.76 -4.54
N ALA A 80 5.89 -9.06 -4.28
CA ALA A 80 4.53 -9.60 -4.23
C ALA A 80 3.72 -9.07 -3.03
N GLN A 81 4.35 -8.86 -1.87
CA GLN A 81 3.68 -8.24 -0.74
C GLN A 81 3.28 -6.79 -1.06
N VAL A 82 4.13 -6.03 -1.74
CA VAL A 82 3.79 -4.66 -2.15
C VAL A 82 2.65 -4.66 -3.18
N ARG A 83 2.64 -5.61 -4.13
CA ARG A 83 1.50 -5.80 -5.05
C ARG A 83 0.21 -6.08 -4.30
N LEU A 84 0.27 -6.96 -3.30
CA LEU A 84 -0.88 -7.30 -2.46
C LEU A 84 -1.41 -6.08 -1.69
N LEU A 85 -0.51 -5.28 -1.11
CA LEU A 85 -0.88 -4.04 -0.41
C LEU A 85 -1.52 -3.03 -1.36
N GLY A 86 -0.96 -2.84 -2.57
CA GLY A 86 -1.54 -1.97 -3.59
C GLY A 86 -2.91 -2.44 -4.04
N ALA A 87 -3.06 -3.75 -4.28
CA ALA A 87 -4.33 -4.36 -4.66
C ALA A 87 -5.41 -4.16 -3.59
N LEU A 88 -5.07 -4.30 -2.30
CA LEU A 88 -5.97 -3.98 -1.20
C LEU A 88 -6.35 -2.49 -1.21
N LEU A 89 -5.39 -1.57 -1.35
CA LEU A 89 -5.68 -0.13 -1.39
C LEU A 89 -6.66 0.24 -2.51
N PHE A 90 -6.58 -0.40 -3.67
CA PHE A 90 -7.46 -0.13 -4.82
C PHE A 90 -8.86 -0.74 -4.67
N CYS A 91 -9.09 -1.60 -3.68
CA CYS A 91 -10.42 -2.10 -3.33
C CYS A 91 -11.26 -1.06 -2.56
N GLN A 92 -10.63 -0.07 -1.92
CA GLN A 92 -11.39 1.00 -1.29
C GLN A 92 -12.14 1.77 -2.38
N THR A 93 -13.44 2.05 -2.15
CA THR A 93 -14.24 2.85 -3.09
C THR A 93 -13.99 4.35 -2.94
N PHE A 94 -14.56 5.17 -3.84
CA PHE A 94 -14.38 6.61 -3.91
C PHE A 94 -14.65 7.28 -2.56
N ASP A 95 -15.86 7.11 -2.01
CA ASP A 95 -16.31 7.66 -0.72
C ASP A 95 -16.55 6.61 0.38
N GLY A 96 -16.06 5.39 0.19
CA GLY A 96 -16.32 4.28 1.12
C GLY A 96 -15.42 4.20 2.35
N ALA A 97 -15.46 3.03 2.99
CA ALA A 97 -14.75 2.79 4.23
C ALA A 97 -13.22 2.94 4.07
N TRP A 98 -12.58 3.63 5.02
CA TRP A 98 -11.14 3.86 4.95
C TRP A 98 -10.34 2.58 5.22
N LEU A 99 -9.84 1.95 4.14
CA LEU A 99 -8.99 0.77 4.23
C LEU A 99 -7.58 1.17 4.66
N ARG A 100 -7.24 0.94 5.94
CA ARG A 100 -5.95 1.33 6.50
C ARG A 100 -5.06 0.11 6.70
N LEU A 101 -4.00 0.00 5.91
CA LEU A 101 -3.07 -1.11 6.01
C LEU A 101 -2.00 -0.82 7.06
N TYR A 102 -1.86 -1.72 8.04
CA TYR A 102 -0.79 -1.64 9.04
C TYR A 102 -0.01 -2.95 9.09
N PRO A 103 0.83 -3.23 8.07
CA PRO A 103 1.69 -4.41 8.09
C PRO A 103 2.71 -4.32 9.22
N VAL A 104 2.98 -5.45 9.88
CA VAL A 104 4.01 -5.55 10.91
C VAL A 104 5.37 -5.60 10.24
N VAL A 105 6.17 -4.56 10.47
CA VAL A 105 7.54 -4.45 9.96
C VAL A 105 8.51 -5.07 10.95
N GLY A 106 9.42 -5.92 10.46
CA GLY A 106 10.40 -6.64 11.26
C GLY A 106 11.04 -7.78 10.47
N PRO A 107 11.68 -8.75 11.15
CA PRO A 107 12.19 -9.96 10.51
C PRO A 107 11.06 -10.68 9.77
N GLU A 108 11.20 -10.85 8.45
CA GLU A 108 10.12 -11.34 7.60
C GLU A 108 9.89 -12.84 7.85
N LEU A 109 8.66 -13.18 8.23
CA LEU A 109 8.27 -14.56 8.49
C LEU A 109 8.11 -15.33 7.17
N VAL A 110 8.63 -16.55 7.13
CA VAL A 110 8.45 -17.48 5.99
C VAL A 110 7.96 -18.83 6.45
N LEU A 111 7.13 -19.47 5.64
CA LEU A 111 6.75 -20.88 5.81
C LEU A 111 7.80 -21.76 5.11
N ARG A 112 8.36 -22.72 5.83
CA ARG A 112 9.29 -23.73 5.28
C ARG A 112 8.53 -24.97 4.83
N ALA A 113 7.61 -24.77 3.90
CA ALA A 113 6.92 -25.84 3.21
C ALA A 113 7.04 -25.61 1.70
N ASN A 114 7.58 -26.59 0.99
CA ASN A 114 7.91 -26.42 -0.43
C ASN A 114 6.65 -26.46 -1.34
N GLU A 115 5.53 -27.01 -0.86
CA GLU A 115 4.37 -27.35 -1.71
C GLU A 115 3.01 -27.12 -1.01
N LEU A 116 2.81 -25.95 -0.40
CA LEU A 116 1.44 -25.58 0.02
C LEU A 116 0.66 -25.06 -1.18
N ASP A 117 -0.56 -25.56 -1.38
CA ASP A 117 -1.50 -24.95 -2.32
C ASP A 117 -2.12 -23.71 -1.67
N LEU A 118 -1.62 -22.53 -2.04
CA LEU A 118 -2.09 -21.25 -1.50
C LEU A 118 -3.45 -20.82 -2.06
N SER A 119 -4.04 -21.57 -3.01
CA SER A 119 -5.38 -21.35 -3.52
C SER A 119 -6.46 -22.13 -2.75
N ASP A 120 -6.07 -23.06 -1.89
CA ASP A 120 -6.99 -23.88 -1.10
C ASP A 120 -7.36 -23.22 0.23
N PRO A 121 -8.66 -22.97 0.52
CA PRO A 121 -9.12 -22.51 1.83
C PRO A 121 -8.65 -23.38 3.01
N SER A 122 -8.43 -24.69 2.81
CA SER A 122 -7.93 -25.57 3.86
C SER A 122 -6.49 -25.23 4.27
N THR A 123 -5.66 -24.81 3.32
CA THR A 123 -4.30 -24.30 3.56
C THR A 123 -4.33 -23.01 4.38
N VAL A 124 -5.29 -22.12 4.12
CA VAL A 124 -5.44 -20.85 4.86
C VAL A 124 -5.69 -21.12 6.34
N LEU A 125 -6.60 -22.06 6.65
CA LEU A 125 -6.90 -22.47 8.02
C LEU A 125 -5.68 -23.13 8.69
N LEU A 126 -4.99 -24.04 7.98
CA LEU A 126 -3.77 -24.68 8.46
C LEU A 126 -2.70 -23.66 8.85
N ILE A 127 -2.47 -22.65 7.99
CA ILE A 127 -1.50 -21.58 8.24
C ILE A 127 -1.95 -20.72 9.42
N LYS A 128 -3.23 -20.32 9.47
CA LYS A 128 -3.78 -19.53 10.58
C LYS A 128 -3.57 -20.23 11.92
N GLU A 129 -3.91 -21.52 12.02
CA GLU A 129 -3.70 -22.34 13.22
C GLU A 129 -2.23 -22.39 13.61
N ARG A 130 -1.32 -22.57 12.64
CA ARG A 130 0.12 -22.54 12.90
C ARG A 130 0.59 -21.20 13.46
N LEU A 131 0.15 -20.09 12.88
CA LEU A 131 0.50 -18.75 13.31
C LEU A 131 0.01 -18.49 14.74
N LEU A 132 -1.23 -18.87 15.07
CA LEU A 132 -1.78 -18.78 16.42
C LEU A 132 -1.01 -19.63 17.44
N LEU A 133 -0.62 -20.85 17.07
CA LEU A 133 0.21 -21.71 17.92
C LEU A 133 1.58 -21.07 18.19
N SER A 134 2.17 -20.40 17.19
CA SER A 134 3.48 -19.75 17.33
C SER A 134 3.49 -18.64 18.38
N VAL A 135 2.37 -17.93 18.57
CA VAL A 135 2.24 -16.89 19.61
C VAL A 135 2.31 -17.50 21.01
N LYS A 136 1.71 -18.68 21.19
CA LYS A 136 1.60 -19.37 22.49
C LYS A 136 2.92 -20.03 22.92
N THR A 137 3.83 -20.35 22.00
CA THR A 137 5.12 -21.01 22.30
C THR A 137 6.18 -20.06 22.92
N LYS A 138 5.79 -18.84 23.27
CA LYS A 138 6.62 -17.70 23.72
C LYS A 138 7.56 -17.90 24.92
N ARG A 139 7.63 -19.08 25.54
CA ARG A 139 8.28 -19.23 26.86
C ARG A 139 9.76 -19.59 26.87
N LEU A 140 10.39 -20.04 25.77
CA LEU A 140 11.71 -20.70 25.93
C LEU A 140 12.89 -20.26 25.06
N GLN A 141 12.75 -19.68 23.86
CA GLN A 141 13.94 -19.41 23.00
C GLN A 141 13.76 -18.20 22.06
N SER A 142 14.61 -17.18 22.23
CA SER A 142 14.59 -15.91 21.45
C SER A 142 14.99 -16.02 19.97
N ARG A 143 15.29 -17.23 19.48
CA ARG A 143 15.75 -17.49 18.10
C ARG A 143 14.71 -18.16 17.21
N ILE A 144 13.52 -18.45 17.72
CA ILE A 144 12.47 -19.13 16.96
C ILE A 144 11.57 -18.09 16.28
N ALA A 145 11.29 -18.26 14.99
CA ALA A 145 10.34 -17.43 14.26
C ALA A 145 8.92 -17.59 14.84
N HIS A 146 8.32 -16.46 15.23
CA HIS A 146 7.02 -16.43 15.88
C HIS A 146 6.27 -15.15 15.59
N VAL A 147 4.94 -15.20 15.66
CA VAL A 147 4.09 -14.02 15.58
C VAL A 147 4.15 -13.26 16.92
N PRO A 148 4.30 -11.91 16.91
CA PRO A 148 4.31 -11.11 18.14
C PRO A 148 2.99 -11.23 18.93
N ILE A 149 3.07 -11.25 20.26
CA ILE A 149 1.85 -11.36 21.12
C ILE A 149 0.93 -10.15 21.02
N SER A 150 1.48 -8.98 20.64
CA SER A 150 0.69 -7.77 20.41
C SER A 150 -0.37 -7.94 19.32
N MET A 151 -0.24 -8.99 18.49
CA MET A 151 -1.24 -9.32 17.47
C MET A 151 -2.54 -9.92 18.03
N LEU A 152 -2.55 -10.46 19.25
CA LEU A 152 -3.71 -11.15 19.84
C LEU A 152 -4.39 -10.37 20.97
N GLY A 153 -3.94 -9.14 21.26
CA GLY A 153 -4.37 -8.40 22.45
C GLY A 153 -5.58 -7.49 22.24
N GLU A 154 -5.77 -6.98 21.03
CA GLU A 154 -6.79 -5.98 20.69
C GLU A 154 -7.65 -6.47 19.51
N PRO A 155 -8.96 -6.18 19.51
CA PRO A 155 -9.84 -6.59 18.41
C PRO A 155 -9.44 -5.92 17.10
N TYR A 156 -9.51 -6.69 16.01
CA TYR A 156 -9.32 -6.16 14.67
C TYR A 156 -10.52 -5.32 14.23
N HIS A 157 -10.25 -4.15 13.64
CA HIS A 157 -11.28 -3.41 12.91
C HIS A 157 -11.46 -4.04 11.52
N LEU A 158 -12.57 -4.76 11.35
CA LEU A 158 -12.90 -5.49 10.14
C LEU A 158 -14.03 -4.77 9.39
N LEU A 159 -13.85 -4.63 8.09
CA LEU A 159 -14.73 -3.90 7.19
C LEU A 159 -15.55 -4.92 6.40
N ASP A 160 -16.87 -4.80 6.49
CA ASP A 160 -17.84 -5.72 5.86
C ASP A 160 -18.63 -5.04 4.72
N ARG A 161 -18.46 -3.73 4.51
CA ARG A 161 -19.17 -2.89 3.55
C ARG A 161 -18.27 -1.77 3.02
N ASP A 162 -18.72 -1.10 1.96
CA ASP A 162 -18.10 0.09 1.36
C ASP A 162 -16.65 -0.14 0.89
N ILE A 163 -16.38 -1.37 0.42
CA ILE A 163 -15.14 -1.84 -0.18
C ILE A 163 -15.50 -2.84 -1.27
N GLU A 164 -14.83 -2.75 -2.42
CA GLU A 164 -15.08 -3.57 -3.59
C GLU A 164 -13.97 -4.60 -3.78
N MET A 165 -14.05 -5.68 -3.01
CA MET A 165 -13.02 -6.72 -2.98
C MET A 165 -12.94 -7.54 -4.26
N ASP A 166 -13.95 -7.49 -5.13
CA ASP A 166 -13.90 -8.08 -6.48
C ASP A 166 -12.78 -7.46 -7.35
N ARG A 167 -12.29 -6.27 -6.98
CA ARG A 167 -11.15 -5.60 -7.63
C ARG A 167 -9.81 -6.21 -7.23
N PHE A 168 -9.73 -6.99 -6.16
CA PHE A 168 -8.47 -7.41 -5.55
C PHE A 168 -7.60 -8.21 -6.52
N GLU A 169 -8.11 -9.30 -7.07
CA GLU A 169 -7.34 -10.19 -7.95
C GLU A 169 -6.92 -9.45 -9.25
N LEU A 170 -7.85 -8.69 -9.84
CA LEU A 170 -7.58 -7.89 -11.03
C LEU A 170 -6.48 -6.85 -10.78
N SER A 171 -6.57 -6.12 -9.67
CA SER A 171 -5.57 -5.13 -9.26
C SER A 171 -4.21 -5.79 -9.06
N TYR A 172 -4.19 -6.92 -8.35
CA TYR A 172 -2.96 -7.66 -8.10
C TYR A 172 -2.26 -8.05 -9.41
N LYS A 173 -3.01 -8.59 -10.37
CA LYS A 173 -2.50 -8.99 -11.70
C LYS A 173 -1.92 -7.82 -12.49
N ARG A 174 -2.52 -6.63 -12.37
CA ARG A 174 -2.10 -5.44 -13.14
C ARG A 174 -0.96 -4.65 -12.52
N ILE A 175 -0.71 -4.78 -11.22
CA ILE A 175 0.45 -4.14 -10.60
C ILE A 175 1.72 -4.89 -11.02
N ASP A 176 2.47 -4.28 -11.93
CA ASP A 176 3.76 -4.78 -12.39
C ASP A 176 4.86 -4.57 -11.33
N PRO A 177 5.45 -5.64 -10.77
CA PRO A 177 6.50 -5.51 -9.76
C PRO A 177 7.82 -4.95 -10.32
N ALA A 178 8.03 -4.94 -11.64
CA ALA A 178 9.19 -4.32 -12.27
C ALA A 178 9.05 -2.79 -12.40
N ASN A 179 7.85 -2.24 -12.21
CA ASN A 179 7.64 -0.80 -12.17
C ASN A 179 8.01 -0.23 -10.78
N PHE A 180 9.31 -0.08 -10.51
CA PHE A 180 9.81 0.36 -9.20
C PHE A 180 9.26 1.71 -8.72
N VAL A 181 8.86 2.60 -9.64
CA VAL A 181 8.23 3.87 -9.27
C VAL A 181 6.84 3.64 -8.66
N LEU A 182 6.02 2.80 -9.31
CA LEU A 182 4.71 2.42 -8.76
C LEU A 182 4.87 1.69 -7.42
N MET A 183 5.78 0.71 -7.36
CA MET A 183 6.02 -0.06 -6.15
C MET A 183 6.46 0.83 -4.98
N ARG A 184 7.35 1.80 -5.25
CA ARG A 184 7.79 2.78 -4.26
C ARG A 184 6.62 3.66 -3.80
N GLY A 185 5.80 4.15 -4.74
CA GLY A 185 4.62 4.95 -4.45
C GLY A 185 3.65 4.24 -3.50
N ILE A 186 3.29 3.00 -3.82
CA ILE A 186 2.43 2.14 -2.96
C ILE A 186 3.04 1.96 -1.57
N GLN A 187 4.31 1.59 -1.47
CA GLN A 187 4.98 1.40 -0.17
C GLN A 187 4.94 2.66 0.68
N THR A 188 5.19 3.83 0.08
CA THR A 188 5.19 5.09 0.82
C THR A 188 3.79 5.56 1.20
N LEU A 189 2.79 5.24 0.38
CA LEU A 189 1.39 5.50 0.70
C LEU A 189 0.93 4.66 1.91
N VAL A 190 1.27 3.36 1.93
CA VAL A 190 1.04 2.49 3.10
C VAL A 190 1.81 2.99 4.32
N LYS A 191 3.06 3.43 4.14
CA LYS A 191 3.86 3.99 5.24
C LYS A 191 3.24 5.27 5.82
N SER A 192 2.66 6.12 4.97
CA SER A 192 1.89 7.30 5.41
C SER A 192 0.71 6.88 6.27
N ASP A 193 -0.08 5.87 5.86
CA ASP A 193 -1.18 5.32 6.67
C ASP A 193 -0.70 4.79 8.05
N MET A 194 0.47 4.13 8.10
CA MET A 194 1.05 3.62 9.35
C MET A 194 1.51 4.74 10.29
N LEU A 195 2.24 5.73 9.78
CA LEU A 195 2.74 6.87 10.55
C LEU A 195 1.59 7.76 11.01
N GLY A 196 0.59 7.94 10.14
CA GLY A 196 -0.69 8.61 10.42
C GLY A 196 -1.57 7.91 11.47
N ARG A 197 -1.04 7.01 12.27
CA ARG A 197 -1.69 6.48 13.49
C ARG A 197 -1.17 7.09 14.78
N HIS A 198 -0.01 7.72 14.70
CA HIS A 198 0.73 8.21 15.85
C HIS A 198 0.94 9.71 15.62
N GLN A 199 0.35 10.52 16.51
CA GLN A 199 0.34 11.97 16.34
C GLN A 199 1.77 12.53 16.30
N GLU A 200 2.69 11.93 17.05
CA GLU A 200 4.10 12.27 17.08
C GLU A 200 4.85 12.04 15.76
N PHE A 201 4.27 11.27 14.82
CA PHE A 201 4.85 10.98 13.50
C PHE A 201 4.06 11.63 12.35
N GLY A 202 3.30 12.70 12.64
CA GLY A 202 2.51 13.40 11.65
C GLY A 202 3.34 13.99 10.51
N GLU A 203 4.49 14.59 10.81
CA GLU A 203 5.39 15.15 9.79
C GLU A 203 5.95 14.04 8.88
N GLU A 204 6.38 12.91 9.45
CA GLU A 204 6.87 11.76 8.69
C GLU A 204 5.77 11.12 7.84
N SER A 205 4.52 11.13 8.31
CA SER A 205 3.36 10.68 7.55
C SER A 205 3.18 11.51 6.27
N VAL A 206 3.27 12.84 6.39
CA VAL A 206 3.17 13.77 5.25
C VAL A 206 4.39 13.63 4.32
N ILE A 207 5.61 13.50 4.86
CA ILE A 207 6.81 13.24 4.06
C ILE A 207 6.66 11.95 3.25
N ALA A 208 6.12 10.88 3.85
CA ALA A 208 5.84 9.65 3.12
C ALA A 208 4.82 9.85 1.99
N ALA A 209 3.77 10.66 2.22
CA ALA A 209 2.81 11.04 1.19
C ALA A 209 3.46 11.87 0.07
N PHE A 210 4.40 12.77 0.37
CA PHE A 210 5.15 13.52 -0.66
C PHE A 210 6.02 12.62 -1.55
N ILE A 211 6.63 11.57 -1.00
CA ILE A 211 7.38 10.60 -1.82
C ILE A 211 6.41 9.83 -2.74
N SER A 212 5.22 9.49 -2.24
CA SER A 212 4.16 8.90 -3.04
C SER A 212 3.68 9.85 -4.16
N LEU A 213 3.56 11.14 -3.85
CA LEU A 213 3.23 12.19 -4.81
C LEU A 213 4.26 12.27 -5.94
N ASP A 214 5.56 12.26 -5.63
CA ASP A 214 6.63 12.23 -6.63
C ASP A 214 6.59 10.99 -7.53
N ALA A 215 6.28 9.83 -6.95
CA ALA A 215 6.09 8.61 -7.71
C ALA A 215 4.91 8.74 -8.68
N SER A 216 3.79 9.30 -8.22
CA SER A 216 2.62 9.56 -9.08
C SER A 216 2.95 10.52 -10.22
N PHE A 217 3.65 11.62 -9.93
CA PHE A 217 4.07 12.60 -10.93
C PHE A 217 4.94 11.96 -12.01
N SER A 218 5.93 11.14 -11.60
CA SER A 218 6.81 10.41 -12.52
C SER A 218 6.04 9.45 -13.42
N LEU A 219 5.02 8.76 -12.89
CA LEU A 219 4.17 7.86 -13.67
C LEU A 219 3.27 8.62 -14.65
N VAL A 220 2.70 9.75 -14.23
CA VAL A 220 1.92 10.63 -15.11
C VAL A 220 2.78 11.17 -16.24
N GLN A 221 4.02 11.59 -15.97
CA GLN A 221 4.94 12.00 -17.04
C GLN A 221 5.24 10.85 -18.01
N ARG A 222 5.41 9.62 -17.53
CA ARG A 222 5.59 8.44 -18.41
C ARG A 222 4.35 8.20 -19.28
N LYS A 223 3.16 8.34 -18.71
CA LYS A 223 1.87 8.24 -19.42
C LYS A 223 1.73 9.33 -20.49
N LEU A 224 2.03 10.58 -20.16
CA LEU A 224 2.00 11.68 -21.13
C LEU A 224 3.03 11.48 -22.26
N LYS A 225 4.22 10.97 -21.95
CA LYS A 225 5.21 10.59 -22.97
C LYS A 225 4.70 9.49 -23.90
N SER A 226 4.04 8.46 -23.36
CA SER A 226 3.45 7.41 -24.21
C SER A 226 2.26 7.90 -25.03
N GLU A 227 1.62 8.99 -24.62
CA GLU A 227 0.59 9.72 -25.38
C GLU A 227 1.16 10.74 -26.39
N GLY A 228 2.49 10.86 -26.51
CA GLY A 228 3.15 11.69 -27.52
C GLY A 228 3.66 13.05 -27.03
N VAL A 229 3.55 13.36 -25.74
CA VAL A 229 4.14 14.58 -25.16
C VAL A 229 5.63 14.36 -24.90
N ALA A 230 6.49 14.92 -25.75
CA ALA A 230 7.94 14.64 -25.72
C ALA A 230 8.61 14.95 -24.35
N ASN A 231 8.31 16.11 -23.78
CA ASN A 231 8.86 16.57 -22.49
C ASN A 231 7.72 17.11 -21.60
N PRO A 232 6.94 16.24 -20.94
CA PRO A 232 5.80 16.67 -20.15
C PRO A 232 6.25 17.52 -18.96
N SER A 233 5.68 18.71 -18.86
CA SER A 233 5.91 19.64 -17.76
C SER A 233 5.04 19.29 -16.53
N ALA A 234 5.31 19.96 -15.40
CA ALA A 234 4.45 19.86 -14.23
C ALA A 234 3.04 20.41 -14.49
N HIS A 235 2.90 21.40 -15.38
CA HIS A 235 1.60 21.91 -15.81
C HIS A 235 0.86 20.90 -16.71
N ASP A 236 1.56 20.19 -17.60
CA ASP A 236 0.93 19.12 -18.40
C ASP A 236 0.36 18.01 -17.51
N ALA A 237 1.08 17.65 -16.44
CA ALA A 237 0.57 16.72 -15.45
C ALA A 237 -0.61 17.29 -14.65
N ALA A 238 -0.64 18.59 -14.33
CA ALA A 238 -1.78 19.25 -13.69
C ALA A 238 -3.03 19.17 -14.59
N ARG A 239 -2.88 19.46 -15.88
CA ARG A 239 -3.98 19.31 -16.87
C ARG A 239 -4.43 17.87 -17.04
N TRP A 240 -3.49 16.92 -17.01
CA TRP A 240 -3.85 15.50 -17.00
C TRP A 240 -4.66 15.13 -15.76
N LEU A 241 -4.25 15.58 -14.57
CA LEU A 241 -4.98 15.32 -13.33
C LEU A 241 -6.39 15.92 -13.40
N HIS A 242 -6.50 17.18 -13.83
CA HIS A 242 -7.79 17.85 -14.00
C HIS A 242 -8.71 17.09 -14.95
N ARG A 243 -8.27 16.81 -16.18
CA ARG A 243 -9.07 16.10 -17.19
C ARG A 243 -9.63 14.77 -16.69
N ASN A 244 -8.84 14.02 -15.90
CA ASN A 244 -9.24 12.70 -15.47
C ASN A 244 -10.01 12.69 -14.14
N PHE A 245 -9.77 13.64 -13.22
CA PHE A 245 -10.30 13.56 -11.84
C PHE A 245 -11.16 14.75 -11.42
N TYR A 246 -11.00 15.93 -12.04
CA TYR A 246 -11.67 17.15 -11.59
C TYR A 246 -12.66 17.72 -12.62
N GLU A 247 -12.36 17.59 -13.91
CA GLU A 247 -13.26 17.96 -15.01
C GLU A 247 -14.62 17.25 -14.91
N PRO A 248 -14.72 15.93 -14.57
CA PRO A 248 -16.01 15.26 -14.38
C PRO A 248 -16.89 15.88 -13.28
N PHE A 249 -16.30 16.61 -12.34
CA PHE A 249 -16.99 17.31 -11.25
C PHE A 249 -17.12 18.83 -11.52
N ASP A 250 -17.10 19.25 -12.79
CA ASP A 250 -17.20 20.66 -13.23
C ASP A 250 -16.25 21.61 -12.50
N ARG A 251 -15.06 21.15 -12.16
CA ARG A 251 -14.01 22.00 -11.60
C ARG A 251 -13.33 22.77 -12.71
N GLU A 252 -12.99 24.02 -12.43
CA GLU A 252 -12.23 24.86 -13.35
C GLU A 252 -10.87 24.22 -13.68
N PRO A 253 -10.39 24.37 -14.93
CA PRO A 253 -9.07 23.89 -15.31
C PRO A 253 -7.97 24.63 -14.54
N PRO A 254 -6.80 24.00 -14.35
CA PRO A 254 -5.68 24.63 -13.68
C PRO A 254 -5.24 25.88 -14.44
N GLY A 255 -4.83 26.92 -13.71
CA GLY A 255 -4.31 28.15 -14.31
C GLY A 255 -3.05 27.90 -15.17
N GLU A 256 -2.69 28.81 -16.07
CA GLU A 256 -1.57 28.63 -17.02
C GLU A 256 -0.22 28.29 -16.37
N LEU A 257 -0.03 28.71 -15.11
CA LEU A 257 1.19 28.48 -14.35
C LEU A 257 1.04 27.38 -13.29
N GLU A 258 -0.18 26.87 -13.11
CA GLU A 258 -0.49 25.94 -12.04
C GLU A 258 0.11 24.56 -12.31
N LYS A 259 0.72 23.98 -11.28
CA LYS A 259 1.47 22.72 -11.39
C LYS A 259 0.76 21.56 -10.68
N TYR A 260 1.17 20.35 -11.03
CA TYR A 260 0.68 19.12 -10.42
C TYR A 260 0.81 19.16 -8.90
N PHE A 261 -0.32 19.19 -8.19
CA PHE A 261 -0.39 19.31 -6.73
C PHE A 261 0.41 20.52 -6.18
N GLU A 262 0.33 21.68 -6.84
CA GLU A 262 1.11 22.87 -6.49
C GLU A 262 0.86 23.38 -5.07
N GLU A 263 -0.35 23.20 -4.54
CA GLU A 263 -0.72 23.59 -3.17
C GLU A 263 0.20 22.97 -2.09
N PHE A 264 0.83 21.82 -2.37
CA PHE A 264 1.76 21.15 -1.47
C PHE A 264 3.23 21.53 -1.69
N TYR A 265 3.54 22.35 -2.70
CA TYR A 265 4.93 22.62 -3.08
C TYR A 265 5.69 23.35 -1.99
N GLU A 266 5.12 24.42 -1.45
CA GLU A 266 5.77 25.23 -0.42
C GLU A 266 5.98 24.42 0.86
N SER A 267 4.92 23.74 1.34
CA SER A 267 4.99 22.94 2.56
C SER A 267 6.02 21.83 2.43
N ARG A 268 6.07 21.14 1.30
CA ARG A 268 7.09 20.11 1.02
C ARG A 268 8.52 20.64 1.07
N ILE A 269 8.79 21.79 0.46
CA ILE A 269 10.14 22.37 0.47
C ILE A 269 10.53 22.76 1.89
N SER A 270 9.65 23.47 2.60
CA SER A 270 9.91 23.93 3.96
C SER A 270 10.03 22.78 4.98
N THR A 271 9.35 21.65 4.75
CA THR A 271 9.45 20.43 5.59
C THR A 271 10.86 19.83 5.56
N LEU A 272 11.46 19.74 4.38
CA LEU A 272 12.76 19.08 4.19
C LEU A 272 13.95 20.05 4.30
N HIS A 273 13.67 21.34 4.12
CA HIS A 273 14.67 22.42 4.14
C HIS A 273 14.22 23.50 5.13
N PRO A 274 14.57 23.39 6.42
CA PRO A 274 14.15 24.32 7.46
C PRO A 274 14.49 25.79 7.19
N GLY A 275 15.58 26.03 6.44
CA GLY A 275 15.86 27.31 5.80
C GLY A 275 15.71 27.17 4.29
N SER A 276 14.76 27.89 3.70
CA SER A 276 14.47 27.84 2.27
C SER A 276 14.16 29.22 1.70
N ARG A 277 13.85 29.29 0.40
CA ARG A 277 13.40 30.53 -0.25
C ARG A 277 12.09 31.08 0.30
N PHE A 278 11.36 30.27 1.07
CA PHE A 278 10.11 30.64 1.73
C PHE A 278 10.33 31.13 3.17
N GLY A 279 11.59 31.21 3.62
CA GLY A 279 11.98 31.64 4.95
C GLY A 279 12.44 30.49 5.83
N ASP A 280 12.69 30.83 7.10
CA ASP A 280 13.10 29.89 8.13
C ASP A 280 11.88 29.46 8.93
N SER A 281 11.68 28.14 9.06
CA SER A 281 10.56 27.56 9.81
C SER A 281 11.08 26.73 10.98
N PRO A 282 10.61 26.96 12.22
CA PRO A 282 11.03 26.19 13.39
C PRO A 282 10.38 24.79 13.47
N PHE A 283 9.37 24.52 12.64
CA PHE A 283 8.66 23.26 12.51
C PHE A 283 8.15 23.11 11.06
N SER A 284 7.70 21.91 10.68
CA SER A 284 7.11 21.69 9.36
C SER A 284 5.78 22.42 9.21
N PRO A 285 5.56 23.26 8.17
CA PRO A 285 4.29 23.93 7.94
C PRO A 285 3.27 23.01 7.24
N THR A 286 3.24 21.73 7.62
CA THR A 286 2.33 20.71 7.10
C THR A 286 1.23 20.45 8.10
N MET A 287 0.06 20.11 7.59
CA MET A 287 -1.10 19.77 8.40
C MET A 287 -1.46 18.29 8.24
N TRP A 288 -2.20 17.75 9.19
CA TRP A 288 -2.58 16.33 9.16
C TRP A 288 -3.54 16.00 8.03
N ASP A 289 -4.42 16.94 7.69
CA ASP A 289 -5.32 16.86 6.54
C ASP A 289 -4.56 16.79 5.21
N ASP A 290 -3.35 17.36 5.09
CA ASP A 290 -2.49 17.15 3.91
C ASP A 290 -2.25 15.65 3.66
N ALA A 291 -1.92 14.90 4.72
CA ALA A 291 -1.68 13.46 4.61
C ALA A 291 -2.96 12.73 4.19
N VAL A 292 -4.11 13.09 4.77
CA VAL A 292 -5.42 12.49 4.45
C VAL A 292 -5.82 12.79 3.01
N HIS A 293 -5.67 14.04 2.58
CA HIS A 293 -6.00 14.49 1.23
C HIS A 293 -5.13 13.79 0.19
N LEU A 294 -3.80 13.87 0.34
CA LEU A 294 -2.86 13.20 -0.56
C LEU A 294 -3.08 11.69 -0.58
N ARG A 295 -3.33 11.07 0.57
CA ARG A 295 -3.58 9.63 0.61
C ARG A 295 -4.78 9.27 -0.25
N SER A 296 -5.90 10.00 -0.09
CA SER A 296 -7.12 9.75 -0.87
C SER A 296 -6.88 9.92 -2.37
N GLN A 297 -6.29 11.04 -2.78
CA GLN A 297 -6.05 11.38 -4.19
C GLN A 297 -5.05 10.43 -4.85
N LEU A 298 -3.89 10.19 -4.22
CA LEU A 298 -2.82 9.38 -4.81
C LEU A 298 -3.21 7.92 -4.98
N ARG A 299 -4.01 7.38 -4.07
CA ARG A 299 -4.61 6.04 -4.24
C ARG A 299 -5.39 5.97 -5.55
N GLN A 300 -6.25 6.96 -5.82
CA GLN A 300 -7.06 6.98 -7.04
C GLN A 300 -6.21 7.18 -8.29
N VAL A 301 -5.20 8.07 -8.24
CA VAL A 301 -4.25 8.26 -9.34
C VAL A 301 -3.50 6.97 -9.67
N PHE A 302 -2.97 6.25 -8.67
CA PHE A 302 -2.30 4.98 -8.92
C PHE A 302 -3.25 3.92 -9.46
N SER A 303 -4.46 3.82 -8.91
CA SER A 303 -5.49 2.91 -9.40
C SER A 303 -5.78 3.18 -10.88
N PHE A 304 -6.05 4.44 -11.26
CA PHE A 304 -6.29 4.83 -12.65
C PHE A 304 -5.10 4.52 -13.56
N LEU A 305 -3.86 4.76 -13.11
CA LEU A 305 -2.67 4.45 -13.90
C LEU A 305 -2.48 2.94 -14.13
N VAL A 306 -2.87 2.11 -13.15
CA VAL A 306 -2.80 0.64 -13.23
C VAL A 306 -3.95 0.07 -14.07
N HIS A 307 -5.15 0.63 -13.94
CA HIS A 307 -6.35 0.11 -14.60
C HIS A 307 -6.64 0.75 -15.96
N GLY A 308 -6.09 1.94 -16.22
CA GLY A 308 -6.32 2.75 -17.42
C GLY A 308 -7.70 3.40 -17.50
N ALA A 309 -8.52 3.25 -16.45
CA ALA A 309 -9.87 3.77 -16.34
C ALA A 309 -10.27 3.89 -14.87
N HIS A 310 -11.34 4.63 -14.61
CA HIS A 310 -11.99 4.65 -13.31
C HIS A 310 -12.84 3.39 -13.10
N PHE A 311 -13.12 3.09 -11.83
CA PHE A 311 -14.12 2.10 -11.48
C PHE A 311 -15.51 2.76 -11.36
N LYS A 312 -16.56 1.93 -11.35
CA LYS A 312 -17.96 2.37 -11.34
C LYS A 312 -18.31 3.34 -10.20
N ASP A 313 -17.72 3.16 -9.02
CA ASP A 313 -17.95 4.03 -7.85
C ASP A 313 -17.50 5.48 -8.08
N PHE A 314 -16.53 5.73 -8.96
CA PHE A 314 -16.20 7.09 -9.37
C PHE A 314 -17.28 7.66 -10.30
N GLU A 315 -17.79 6.85 -11.24
CA GLU A 315 -18.87 7.25 -12.16
C GLU A 315 -20.15 7.56 -11.36
N ASP A 316 -20.50 6.69 -10.41
CA ASP A 316 -21.64 6.89 -9.50
C ASP A 316 -21.46 8.20 -8.68
N ALA A 317 -20.25 8.49 -8.19
CA ALA A 317 -19.97 9.73 -7.45
C ALA A 317 -20.08 11.00 -8.34
N VAL A 318 -19.70 10.90 -9.61
CA VAL A 318 -19.87 11.98 -10.60
C VAL A 318 -21.36 12.20 -10.88
N ASP A 319 -22.12 11.13 -11.12
CA ASP A 319 -23.56 11.20 -11.36
C ASP A 319 -24.30 11.82 -10.15
N ASP A 320 -23.94 11.41 -8.92
CA ASP A 320 -24.49 11.97 -7.69
C ASP A 320 -24.16 13.46 -7.53
N TYR A 321 -22.95 13.90 -7.90
CA TYR A 321 -22.59 15.32 -7.90
C TYR A 321 -23.48 16.14 -8.83
N HIS A 322 -23.73 15.65 -10.04
CA HIS A 322 -24.58 16.33 -11.02
C HIS A 322 -26.06 16.30 -10.64
N ALA A 323 -26.53 15.26 -9.96
CA ALA A 323 -27.90 15.16 -9.47
C ALA A 323 -28.22 16.13 -8.31
N GLN A 324 -27.19 16.59 -7.58
CA GLN A 324 -27.34 17.53 -6.45
C GLN A 324 -27.28 19.02 -6.83
N ARG A 325 -27.04 19.34 -8.11
CA ARG A 325 -26.99 20.70 -8.65
C ARG A 325 -28.34 21.16 -9.22
#